data_AF-A0AAW8QSW1-F1
#
_entry.id   AF-A0AAW8QSW1-F1
#
_cell.length_a   1.000
_cell.length_b   1.000
_cell.length_c   1.000
_cell.angle_alpha   90.00
_cell.angle_beta   90.00
_cell.angle_gamma   90.00
#
_symmetry.space_group_name_H-M   'P 1'
#
loop_
_entity.id
_entity.type
_entity.pdbx_description
1 polymer ?
#
loop_
_entity_poly.entity_id
_entity_poly.type
_entity_poly.pdbx_seq_one_letter_code
_entity_poly.pdbx_strand_id
1 'polypeptide(L)' 'MSSNLSVQDIINQINDQIINDARVGNRLSSLTYQKQAVDISKLEEAKIVIEELGYQVKIITDNPTVNTIQVHF' A
#
# COMPACT_ATOMS: atom_id res chain seq x y z
N MET A 1 10.61 16.40 -10.16
CA MET A 1 9.18 16.67 -10.04
C MET A 1 8.65 15.81 -8.89
N SER A 2 8.43 16.40 -7.71
CA SER A 2 7.83 15.68 -6.59
C SER A 2 6.34 15.56 -6.86
N SER A 3 5.93 14.46 -7.46
CA SER A 3 4.51 14.11 -7.54
C SER A 3 4.03 13.91 -6.10
N ASN A 4 3.29 14.88 -5.58
CA ASN A 4 2.54 14.72 -4.34
C ASN A 4 1.58 13.54 -4.55
N LEU A 5 1.98 12.33 -4.17
CA LEU A 5 1.10 11.17 -4.25
C LEU A 5 -0.17 11.48 -3.46
N SER A 6 -1.33 11.34 -4.10
CA SER A 6 -2.61 11.36 -3.41
C SER A 6 -2.85 10.02 -2.74
N VAL A 7 -3.73 10.00 -1.72
CA VAL A 7 -4.17 8.75 -1.08
C VAL A 7 -4.79 7.80 -2.11
N GLN A 8 -5.56 8.36 -3.05
CA GLN A 8 -6.16 7.60 -4.14
C GLN A 8 -5.12 6.93 -5.04
N ASP A 9 -3.99 7.59 -5.32
CA ASP A 9 -2.91 6.99 -6.13
C ASP A 9 -2.28 5.79 -5.42
N ILE A 10 -2.15 5.85 -4.09
CA ILE A 10 -1.62 4.76 -3.26
C ILE A 10 -2.59 3.57 -3.33
N ILE A 11 -3.88 3.81 -3.11
CA ILE A 11 -4.93 2.79 -3.17
C ILE A 11 -4.98 2.15 -4.56
N ASN A 12 -4.98 2.96 -5.63
CA ASN A 12 -5.02 2.46 -7.00
C ASN A 12 -3.80 1.58 -7.31
N GLN A 13 -2.58 2.00 -6.90
CA GLN A 13 -1.37 1.20 -7.12
C GLN A 13 -1.41 -0.14 -6.38
N ILE A 14 -1.93 -0.17 -5.15
CA ILE A 14 -2.09 -1.41 -4.38
C ILE A 14 -3.14 -2.31 -5.05
N ASN A 15 -4.30 -1.77 -5.44
CA ASN A 15 -5.35 -2.52 -6.13
C ASN A 15 -4.88 -3.08 -7.47
N ASP A 16 -4.15 -2.30 -8.27
CA ASP A 16 -3.61 -2.75 -9.55
C ASP A 16 -2.64 -3.93 -9.36
N GLN A 17 -1.84 -3.91 -8.30
CA GLN A 17 -0.96 -5.03 -7.97
C GLN A 17 -1.75 -6.27 -7.53
N ILE A 18 -2.77 -6.11 -6.67
CA ILE A 18 -3.66 -7.20 -6.25
C ILE A 18 -4.34 -7.86 -7.46
N ILE A 19 -4.90 -7.04 -8.35
CA ILE A 19 -5.61 -7.52 -9.55
C ILE A 19 -4.64 -8.22 -10.51
N ASN A 20 -3.45 -7.64 -10.73
CA ASN A 20 -2.45 -8.25 -11.60
C ASN A 20 -2.00 -9.60 -11.04
N ASP A 21 -1.75 -9.73 -9.74
CA ASP A 21 -1.31 -10.99 -9.15
C ASP A 21 -2.42 -12.05 -9.14
N ALA A 22 -3.66 -11.66 -8.85
CA ALA A 22 -4.82 -12.55 -8.99
C ALA A 22 -4.97 -13.08 -10.43
N ARG A 23 -4.66 -12.24 -11.43
CA ARG A 23 -4.70 -12.61 -12.86
C ARG A 23 -3.62 -13.62 -13.23
N VAL A 24 -2.45 -13.62 -12.57
CA VAL A 24 -1.39 -14.62 -12.81
C VAL A 24 -1.61 -15.92 -12.01
N GLY A 25 -2.67 -16.00 -11.21
CA GLY A 25 -2.98 -17.17 -10.37
C GLY A 25 -2.09 -17.29 -9.13
N ASN A 26 -1.33 -16.24 -8.80
CA ASN A 26 -0.57 -16.18 -7.56
C ASN A 26 -1.50 -15.87 -6.39
N ARG A 27 -1.58 -16.80 -5.44
CA ARG A 27 -2.14 -16.52 -4.11
C ARG A 27 -1.10 -15.75 -3.32
N LEU A 28 -1.03 -14.42 -3.50
CA LEU A 28 -0.23 -13.59 -2.62
C LEU A 28 -0.66 -13.84 -1.18
N SER A 29 0.28 -14.17 -0.31
CA SER A 29 0.07 -14.12 1.14
C SER A 29 0.24 -12.69 1.67
N SER A 30 1.00 -11.86 0.94
CA SER A 30 1.23 -10.45 1.29
C SER A 30 1.75 -9.63 0.11
N LEU A 31 1.47 -8.34 0.11
CA LEU A 31 1.98 -7.32 -0.80
C LEU A 31 2.72 -6.25 -0.01
N THR A 32 3.85 -5.78 -0.53
CA THR A 32 4.65 -4.72 0.10
C THR A 32 4.80 -3.54 -0.84
N TYR A 33 4.28 -2.39 -0.42
CA TYR A 33 4.36 -1.13 -1.11
C TYR A 33 5.34 -0.20 -0.38
N GLN A 34 6.49 0.07 -0.99
CA GLN A 34 7.50 0.99 -0.45
C GLN A 34 7.46 2.31 -1.20
N LYS A 35 7.40 3.43 -0.46
CA LYS A 35 7.52 4.75 -1.09
C LYS A 35 8.38 5.69 -0.26
N GLN A 36 9.34 6.31 -0.95
CA GLN A 36 10.22 7.33 -0.37
C GLN A 36 9.44 8.63 -0.19
N ALA A 37 9.63 9.29 0.96
CA ALA A 37 9.08 10.62 1.26
C ALA A 37 7.54 10.74 1.16
N VAL A 38 6.78 9.65 1.31
CA VAL A 38 5.32 9.73 1.45
C VAL A 38 4.96 10.06 2.90
N ASP A 39 4.09 11.04 3.06
CA ASP A 39 3.49 11.42 4.34
C ASP A 39 2.78 10.21 4.99
N ILE A 40 3.14 9.91 6.24
CA ILE A 40 2.56 8.80 6.99
C ILE A 40 1.04 8.95 7.12
N SER A 41 0.53 10.17 7.20
CA SER A 41 -0.91 10.44 7.31
C SER A 41 -1.67 9.88 6.11
N LYS A 42 -1.08 9.98 4.91
CA LYS A 42 -1.67 9.43 3.68
C LYS A 42 -1.65 7.90 3.64
N LEU A 43 -0.64 7.30 4.27
CA LEU A 43 -0.54 5.85 4.39
C LEU A 43 -1.57 5.30 5.40
N GLU A 44 -1.80 6.02 6.49
CA GLU A 44 -2.86 5.69 7.45
C GLU A 44 -4.26 5.82 6.82
N GLU A 45 -4.51 6.86 6.01
CA GLU A 45 -5.77 6.97 5.26
C GLU A 45 -5.96 5.81 4.28
N ALA A 46 -4.92 5.46 3.51
CA ALA A 46 -4.97 4.32 2.60
C ALA A 46 -5.16 2.98 3.34
N LYS A 47 -4.54 2.83 4.51
CA LYS A 47 -4.68 1.66 5.38
C LYS A 47 -6.14 1.45 5.77
N ILE A 48 -6.83 2.48 6.26
CA ILE A 48 -8.24 2.37 6.69
C ILE A 48 -9.10 1.80 5.56
N VAL A 49 -8.96 2.35 4.35
CA VAL A 49 -9.72 1.89 3.18
C VAL A 49 -9.40 0.44 2.80
N ILE A 50 -8.14 0.04 2.88
CA ILE A 50 -7.73 -1.33 2.54
C ILE A 50 -8.17 -2.33 3.63
N GLU A 51 -8.17 -1.92 4.89
CA GLU A 51 -8.69 -2.73 6.00
C GLU A 51 -10.21 -2.91 5.91
N GLU A 52 -10.96 -1.90 5.43
CA GLU A 52 -12.39 -2.01 5.12
C GLU A 52 -12.70 -3.06 4.04
N LEU A 53 -11.75 -3.35 3.15
CA LEU A 53 -11.87 -4.43 2.16
C LEU A 53 -11.63 -5.83 2.76
N GLY A 54 -11.29 -5.91 4.05
CA GLY A 54 -11.06 -7.16 4.78
C GLY A 54 -9.60 -7.62 4.81
N TYR A 55 -8.66 -6.79 4.35
CA TYR A 55 -7.24 -7.11 4.34
C TYR A 55 -6.55 -6.63 5.61
N GLN A 56 -5.49 -7.32 6.04
CA GLN A 56 -4.68 -6.86 7.17
C GLN A 56 -3.54 -5.98 6.69
N VAL A 57 -3.44 -4.76 7.21
CA VAL A 57 -2.44 -3.80 6.77
C VAL A 57 -1.49 -3.42 7.91
N LYS A 58 -0.20 -3.41 7.61
CA LYS A 58 0.86 -2.99 8.52
C LYS A 58 1.67 -1.87 7.87
N ILE A 59 1.82 -0.74 8.57
CA ILE A 59 2.74 0.32 8.18
C ILE A 59 4.06 0.09 8.94
N ILE A 60 5.16 0.06 8.20
CA ILE A 60 6.52 -0.14 8.72
C ILE A 60 7.32 1.14 8.41
N THR A 61 7.83 1.76 9.47
CA THR A 61 8.55 3.06 9.43
C THR A 61 9.97 2.94 9.96
N ASP A 62 10.61 1.80 9.69
CA ASP A 62 11.96 1.48 10.17
C ASP A 62 13.06 2.38 9.54
N ASN A 63 12.70 3.23 8.58
CA ASN A 63 13.59 4.18 7.92
C ASN A 63 12.98 5.59 7.93
N PRO A 64 13.73 6.62 8.38
CA PRO A 64 13.23 8.01 8.41
C PRO A 64 12.86 8.59 7.04
N THR A 65 13.28 7.93 5.96
CA THR A 65 13.05 8.39 4.57
C THR A 65 12.12 7.48 3.78
N VAL A 66 11.80 6.29 4.29
CA VAL A 66 11.01 5.28 3.57
C VAL A 66 9.94 4.73 4.49
N ASN A 67 8.70 4.95 4.08
CA ASN A 67 7.55 4.32 4.72
C ASN A 67 7.08 3.16 3.84
N THR A 68 6.74 2.05 4.48
CA THR A 68 6.30 0.82 3.82
C THR A 68 4.90 0.46 4.27
N ILE A 69 4.00 0.21 3.33
CA ILE A 69 2.71 -0.46 3.58
C ILE A 69 2.89 -1.92 3.23
N GLN A 70 2.51 -2.81 4.15
CA GLN A 70 2.41 -4.24 3.90
C GLN A 70 0.96 -4.68 4.05
N VAL A 71 0.36 -5.24 3.00
CA VAL A 71 -1.01 -5.76 2.97
C VAL A 71 -0.93 -7.29 3.01
N HIS A 72 -1.74 -7.94 3.83
CA HIS A 72 -1.88 -9.40 3.89
C HIS A 72 -3.30 -9.80 3.48
N PHE A 73 -3.40 -10.86 2.67
CA PHE A 73 -4.63 -11.34 2.01
C PHE A 73 -5.15 -12.63 2.63
#